data_AF-A0A4V1UZD9-F1
#
_entry.id   AF-A0A4V1UZD9-F1
#
_cell.length_a   1.000
_cell.length_b   1.000
_cell.length_c   1.000
_cell.angle_alpha   90.00
_cell.angle_beta   90.00
_cell.angle_gamma   90.00
#
_symmetry.space_group_name_H-M   'P 1'
#
loop_
_entity.id
_entity.type
_entity.pdbx_description
1 polymer ?
#
loop_
_entity_poly.entity_id
_entity_poly.type
_entity_poly.pdbx_seq_one_letter_code
_entity_poly.pdbx_strand_id
1 'polypeptide(L)'
;MAGGSSARAPRGLGRGVPEALGVEGAMKLDVSLCREIMVACEAADDGTDSDIKIEIDGHDARVVSYHVRRLGQAGYLEIDALPDDEDLDFTWYVPMSVTYGGHQFLAATRDNVIWKKVLKSAGPKLGGLTLETLFALTMAEGRRRIGLPG
;
A
#
# COMPACT_ATOMS: atom_id res chain seq x y z
N MET A 1 -4.63 -55.81 -42.93
CA MET A 1 -3.87 -55.13 -44.01
C MET A 1 -4.41 -53.72 -44.13
N ALA A 2 -3.49 -52.75 -44.22
CA ALA A 2 -3.68 -51.30 -44.22
C ALA A 2 -4.64 -50.78 -45.32
N GLY A 3 -5.15 -49.55 -45.30
CA GLY A 3 -4.85 -48.38 -44.48
C GLY A 3 -5.75 -47.19 -44.88
N GLY A 4 -5.76 -46.16 -44.05
CA GLY A 4 -6.44 -44.90 -44.30
C GLY A 4 -5.61 -43.76 -43.72
N SER A 5 -5.04 -42.96 -44.62
CA SER A 5 -4.24 -41.77 -44.35
C SER A 5 -5.08 -40.68 -43.66
N SER A 6 -4.56 -40.09 -42.59
CA SER A 6 -4.90 -38.72 -42.22
C SER A 6 -3.76 -38.11 -41.40
N ALA A 7 -2.94 -37.32 -42.07
CA ALA A 7 -2.01 -36.40 -41.42
C ALA A 7 -2.79 -35.38 -40.56
N ARG A 8 -2.31 -35.09 -39.35
CA ARG A 8 -2.69 -33.88 -38.63
C ARG A 8 -1.43 -33.14 -38.19
N ALA A 9 -1.24 -31.97 -38.80
CA ALA A 9 -0.16 -31.03 -38.58
C ALA A 9 -0.16 -30.42 -37.16
N PRO A 10 0.99 -29.91 -36.68
CA PRO A 10 1.08 -29.23 -35.39
C PRO A 10 0.22 -27.96 -35.38
N ARG A 11 -0.52 -27.73 -34.30
CA ARG A 11 -1.26 -26.48 -34.08
C ARG A 11 -0.27 -25.35 -33.80
N GLY A 12 0.10 -24.65 -34.87
CA GLY A 12 0.81 -23.39 -34.81
C GLY A 12 -0.06 -22.28 -34.22
N LEU A 13 0.58 -21.51 -33.35
CA LEU A 13 0.56 -20.05 -33.23
C LEU A 13 -0.63 -19.32 -33.87
N GLY A 14 -1.45 -18.72 -33.01
CA GLY A 14 -2.55 -17.85 -33.44
C GLY A 14 -3.53 -17.54 -32.33
N ARG A 15 -3.05 -17.18 -31.12
CA ARG A 15 -3.88 -16.37 -30.23
C ARG A 15 -3.51 -14.93 -30.50
N GLY A 16 -4.35 -14.25 -31.26
CA GLY A 16 -4.29 -12.80 -31.37
C GLY A 16 -4.21 -12.23 -29.97
N VAL A 17 -3.17 -11.45 -29.72
CA VAL A 17 -3.09 -10.61 -28.53
C VAL A 17 -4.20 -9.57 -28.73
N PRO A 18 -5.27 -9.54 -27.94
CA PRO A 18 -6.20 -8.43 -28.01
C PRO A 18 -5.42 -7.19 -27.58
N GLU A 19 -5.29 -6.29 -28.54
CA GLU A 19 -4.83 -4.92 -28.43
C GLU A 19 -5.80 -4.15 -27.50
N ALA A 20 -5.71 -4.42 -26.18
CA ALA A 20 -6.37 -3.67 -25.11
C ALA A 20 -5.87 -4.18 -23.74
N LEU A 21 -4.67 -3.76 -23.32
CA LEU A 21 -4.29 -3.80 -21.90
C LEU A 21 -4.21 -2.37 -21.36
N GLY A 22 -5.36 -1.70 -21.36
CA GLY A 22 -5.66 -0.72 -20.32
C GLY A 22 -6.01 -1.50 -19.06
N VAL A 23 -5.10 -1.52 -18.08
CA VAL A 23 -5.27 -2.25 -16.82
C VAL A 23 -6.28 -1.50 -15.95
N GLU A 24 -7.58 -1.75 -16.14
CA GLU A 24 -8.62 -1.38 -15.19
C GLU A 24 -8.51 -2.34 -13.98
N GLY A 25 -7.74 -1.97 -12.95
CA GLY A 25 -7.65 -2.78 -11.72
C GLY A 25 -6.40 -2.64 -10.84
N ALA A 26 -5.39 -1.86 -11.23
CA ALA A 26 -4.23 -1.64 -10.34
C ALA A 26 -4.63 -0.76 -9.14
N MET A 27 -4.62 -1.35 -7.92
CA MET A 27 -4.81 -0.60 -6.68
C MET A 27 -3.81 0.55 -6.61
N LYS A 28 -4.32 1.76 -6.38
CA LYS A 28 -3.51 2.97 -6.23
C LYS A 28 -3.20 3.19 -4.75
N LEU A 29 -2.02 3.72 -4.49
CA LEU A 29 -1.62 4.08 -3.13
C LEU A 29 -2.48 5.24 -2.62
N ASP A 30 -3.22 5.02 -1.54
CA ASP A 30 -3.95 6.03 -0.80
C ASP A 30 -3.16 6.42 0.46
N VAL A 31 -2.59 7.63 0.42
CA VAL A 31 -1.77 8.16 1.52
C VAL A 31 -2.58 8.49 2.78
N SER A 32 -3.89 8.72 2.66
CA SER A 32 -4.76 8.94 3.81
C SER A 32 -5.02 7.62 4.52
N LEU A 33 -5.34 6.57 3.75
CA LEU A 33 -5.49 5.22 4.29
C LEU A 33 -4.18 4.72 4.91
N CYS A 34 -3.02 4.99 4.29
CA CYS A 34 -1.72 4.70 4.89
C CYS A 34 -1.59 5.30 6.29
N ARG A 35 -1.99 6.57 6.47
CA ARG A 35 -1.94 7.24 7.77
C ARG A 35 -2.91 6.61 8.77
N GLU A 36 -4.12 6.27 8.34
CA GLU A 36 -5.12 5.63 9.19
C GLU A 36 -4.66 4.24 9.67
N ILE A 37 -4.10 3.44 8.77
CA ILE A 37 -3.45 2.16 9.10
C ILE A 37 -2.35 2.35 10.14
N MET A 38 -1.42 3.30 9.90
CA MET A 38 -0.31 3.55 10.83
C MET A 38 -0.80 3.96 12.22
N VAL A 39 -1.85 4.78 12.30
CA VAL A 39 -2.46 5.17 13.58
C VAL A 39 -3.13 3.99 14.26
N ALA A 40 -3.83 3.14 13.51
CA ALA A 40 -4.45 1.93 14.05
C ALA A 40 -3.40 0.93 14.57
N CYS A 41 -2.30 0.73 13.82
CA CYS A 41 -1.20 -0.14 14.26
C CYS A 41 -0.60 0.36 15.58
N GLU A 42 -0.24 1.64 15.68
CA GLU A 42 0.35 2.20 16.91
C GLU A 42 -0.60 2.10 18.11
N ALA A 43 -1.91 2.21 17.89
CA ALA A 43 -2.90 2.09 18.97
C ALA A 43 -3.12 0.64 19.42
N ALA A 44 -2.88 -0.34 18.54
CA ALA A 44 -3.12 -1.76 18.78
C ALA A 44 -1.85 -2.53 19.19
N ASP A 45 -0.67 -1.96 18.94
CA ASP A 45 0.63 -2.53 19.33
C ASP A 45 0.74 -2.64 20.87
N ASP A 46 0.95 -3.86 21.35
CA ASP A 46 1.10 -4.19 22.77
C ASP A 46 2.55 -4.45 23.18
N GLY A 47 3.51 -4.29 22.26
CA GLY A 47 4.93 -4.49 22.47
C GLY A 47 5.37 -5.96 22.55
N THR A 48 4.54 -6.91 22.09
CA THR A 48 4.83 -8.35 22.16
C THR A 48 5.40 -8.95 20.87
N ASP A 49 5.72 -8.12 19.87
CA ASP A 49 6.20 -8.54 18.54
C ASP A 49 5.27 -9.57 17.85
N SER A 50 3.97 -9.50 18.13
CA SER A 50 2.94 -10.37 17.55
C SER A 50 2.16 -9.66 16.44
N ASP A 51 1.47 -10.44 15.60
CA ASP A 51 0.64 -9.90 14.52
C ASP A 51 -0.44 -8.95 15.07
N ILE A 52 -0.42 -7.71 14.59
CA ILE A 52 -1.38 -6.68 14.94
C ILE A 52 -2.60 -6.83 14.04
N LYS A 53 -3.73 -7.21 14.63
CA LYS A 53 -5.00 -7.22 13.91
C LYS A 53 -5.56 -5.81 13.77
N ILE A 54 -5.68 -5.33 12.54
CA ILE A 54 -6.29 -4.04 12.22
C ILE A 54 -7.47 -4.19 11.27
N GLU A 55 -8.53 -3.42 11.53
CA GLU A 55 -9.69 -3.24 10.65
C GLU A 55 -9.89 -1.72 10.50
N ILE A 56 -10.05 -1.24 9.26
CA ILE A 56 -10.23 0.19 8.98
C ILE A 56 -11.63 0.39 8.41
N ASP A 57 -12.43 1.18 9.12
CA ASP A 57 -13.82 1.46 8.76
C ASP A 57 -13.94 1.98 7.32
N GLY A 58 -14.85 1.37 6.55
CA GLY A 58 -15.13 1.78 5.17
C GLY A 58 -14.13 1.28 4.12
N HIS A 59 -13.14 0.48 4.51
CA HIS A 59 -12.17 -0.11 3.59
C HIS A 59 -12.24 -1.65 3.54
N ASP A 60 -12.08 -2.20 2.34
CA ASP A 60 -11.98 -3.63 2.12
C ASP A 60 -10.65 -4.20 2.68
N ALA A 61 -10.69 -5.41 3.25
CA ALA A 61 -9.53 -6.01 3.88
C ALA A 61 -8.35 -6.24 2.90
N ARG A 62 -8.61 -6.63 1.65
CA ARG A 62 -7.55 -6.80 0.65
C ARG A 62 -6.95 -5.45 0.26
N VAL A 63 -7.76 -4.38 0.25
CA VAL A 63 -7.26 -3.00 0.08
C VAL A 63 -6.36 -2.59 1.25
N VAL A 64 -6.77 -2.85 2.50
CA VAL A 64 -5.95 -2.56 3.69
C VAL A 64 -4.62 -3.34 3.62
N SER A 65 -4.69 -4.64 3.33
CA SER A 65 -3.51 -5.50 3.23
C SER A 65 -2.53 -5.04 2.14
N TYR A 66 -3.04 -4.58 0.99
CA TYR A 66 -2.20 -3.94 -0.03
C TYR A 66 -1.43 -2.74 0.54
N HIS A 67 -2.07 -1.87 1.33
CA HIS A 67 -1.41 -0.69 1.89
C HIS A 67 -0.43 -1.05 3.01
N VAL A 68 -0.72 -2.06 3.84
CA VAL A 68 0.22 -2.63 4.81
C VAL A 68 1.49 -3.09 4.11
N ARG A 69 1.37 -3.84 3.00
CA ARG A 69 2.52 -4.23 2.18
C ARG A 69 3.36 -3.04 1.72
N ARG A 70 2.72 -1.95 1.26
CA ARG A 70 3.44 -0.75 0.79
C ARG A 70 4.14 -0.02 1.92
N LEU A 71 3.54 0.04 3.10
CA LEU A 71 4.14 0.62 4.30
C LEU A 71 5.33 -0.19 4.79
N GLY A 72 5.24 -1.52 4.75
CA GLY A 72 6.39 -2.40 5.03
C GLY A 72 7.52 -2.23 4.02
N GLN A 73 7.22 -2.14 2.71
CA GLN A 73 8.21 -1.84 1.68
C GLN A 73 8.89 -0.47 1.85
N ALA A 74 8.18 0.51 2.41
CA ALA A 74 8.71 1.82 2.75
C ALA A 74 9.50 1.84 4.08
N GLY A 75 9.53 0.72 4.81
CA GLY A 75 10.20 0.61 6.12
C GLY A 75 9.48 1.33 7.25
N TYR A 76 8.17 1.60 7.13
CA TYR A 76 7.38 2.22 8.19
C TYR A 76 6.68 1.21 9.11
N LEU A 77 6.50 -0.02 8.62
CA LEU A 77 5.99 -1.15 9.40
C LEU A 77 6.95 -2.33 9.29
N GLU A 78 7.09 -3.09 10.36
CA GLU A 78 7.47 -4.50 10.24
C GLU A 78 6.20 -5.29 9.92
N ILE A 79 6.30 -6.23 8.97
CA ILE A 79 5.15 -6.96 8.45
C ILE A 79 5.48 -8.44 8.31
N ASP A 80 4.47 -9.29 8.45
CA ASP A 80 4.51 -10.68 8.03
C ASP A 80 3.63 -10.92 6.79
N ALA A 81 3.89 -12.02 6.09
CA ALA A 81 3.18 -12.46 4.90
C ALA A 81 2.57 -13.85 5.13
N LEU A 82 1.23 -13.89 5.19
CA LEU A 82 0.46 -15.10 5.46
C LEU A 82 -0.26 -15.54 4.17
N PRO A 83 -0.18 -16.82 3.77
CA PRO A 83 -0.99 -17.32 2.65
C PRO A 83 -2.48 -17.23 3.00
N ASP A 84 -3.33 -17.06 1.98
CA ASP A 84 -4.77 -17.18 2.14
C ASP A 84 -5.19 -18.65 1.98
N ASP A 85 -5.97 -19.17 2.95
CA ASP A 85 -6.40 -20.56 2.98
C ASP A 85 -7.45 -20.88 1.90
N GLU A 86 -8.20 -19.88 1.42
CA GLU A 86 -9.27 -20.03 0.42
C GLU A 86 -8.80 -19.63 -1.00
N ASP A 87 -7.86 -18.70 -1.10
CA ASP A 87 -7.32 -18.14 -2.36
C ASP A 87 -5.79 -18.30 -2.41
N LEU A 88 -5.31 -19.45 -2.87
CA LEU A 88 -3.88 -19.78 -2.87
C LEU A 88 -2.99 -18.83 -3.69
N ASP A 89 -3.57 -18.01 -4.56
CA ASP A 89 -2.86 -16.98 -5.34
C ASP A 89 -2.78 -15.63 -4.59
N PHE A 90 -3.39 -15.54 -3.40
CA PHE A 90 -3.41 -14.35 -2.56
C PHE A 90 -2.54 -14.52 -1.31
N THR A 91 -1.96 -13.40 -0.86
CA THR A 91 -1.13 -13.33 0.35
C THR A 91 -1.58 -12.14 1.17
N TRP A 92 -1.95 -12.40 2.42
CA TRP A 92 -2.21 -11.39 3.43
C TRP A 92 -0.90 -10.83 3.96
N TYR A 93 -0.82 -9.51 4.01
CA TYR A 93 0.22 -8.78 4.74
C TYR A 93 -0.37 -8.21 6.02
N VAL A 94 0.25 -8.55 7.15
CA VAL A 94 -0.17 -8.12 8.48
C VAL A 94 0.96 -7.33 9.16
N PRO A 95 0.66 -6.23 9.88
CA PRO A 95 1.65 -5.52 10.65
C PRO A 95 2.07 -6.29 11.89
N MET A 96 3.33 -6.18 12.28
CA MET A 96 3.86 -6.70 13.56
C MET A 96 4.24 -5.57 14.52
N SER A 97 4.82 -4.49 13.99
CA SER A 97 5.24 -3.34 14.79
C SER A 97 5.34 -2.09 13.93
N VAL A 98 5.27 -0.91 14.56
CA VAL A 98 5.61 0.36 13.92
C VAL A 98 7.12 0.58 14.04
N THR A 99 7.81 0.77 12.92
CA THR A 99 9.27 1.02 12.97
C THR A 99 9.57 2.39 13.57
N TYR A 100 10.83 2.62 13.94
CA TYR A 100 11.28 3.97 14.33
C TYR A 100 10.97 5.03 13.24
N GLY A 101 11.17 4.70 11.96
CA GLY A 101 10.81 5.58 10.84
C GLY A 101 9.29 5.80 10.74
N GLY A 102 8.51 4.76 11.02
CA GLY A 102 7.06 4.84 11.15
C GLY A 102 6.60 5.80 12.25
N HIS A 103 7.25 5.78 13.42
CA HIS A 103 6.97 6.74 14.49
C HIS A 103 7.34 8.18 14.11
N GLN A 104 8.45 8.39 13.38
CA GLN A 104 8.78 9.73 12.87
C GLN A 104 7.71 10.22 11.88
N PHE A 105 7.25 9.35 10.97
CA PHE A 105 6.14 9.65 10.07
C PHE A 105 4.85 10.01 10.83
N LEU A 106 4.47 9.22 11.83
CA LEU A 106 3.30 9.48 12.66
C LEU A 106 3.43 10.80 13.42
N ALA A 107 4.58 11.08 14.03
CA ALA A 107 4.82 12.34 14.74
C ALA A 107 4.60 13.57 13.85
N ALA A 108 5.05 13.50 12.59
CA ALA A 108 4.84 14.58 11.64
C ALA A 108 3.38 14.70 11.18
N THR A 109 2.72 13.56 10.94
CA THR A 109 1.41 13.53 10.28
C THR A 109 0.22 13.51 11.25
N ARG A 110 0.42 13.31 12.56
CA ARG A 110 -0.67 13.22 13.55
C ARG A 110 -1.45 14.52 13.72
N ASP A 111 -0.82 15.69 13.56
CA ASP A 111 -1.53 16.99 13.58
C ASP A 111 -2.44 17.12 12.34
N ASN A 112 -3.74 17.00 12.55
CA ASN A 112 -4.76 17.09 11.50
C ASN A 112 -4.75 18.44 10.77
N VAL A 113 -4.36 19.54 11.42
CA VAL A 113 -4.29 20.86 10.81
C VAL A 113 -3.09 20.95 9.87
N ILE A 114 -1.92 20.43 10.28
CA ILE A 114 -0.74 20.33 9.41
C ILE A 114 -1.06 19.43 8.23
N TRP A 115 -1.56 18.22 8.51
CA TRP A 115 -1.87 17.21 7.50
C TRP A 115 -2.83 17.74 6.43
N LYS A 116 -3.98 18.30 6.83
CA LYS A 116 -4.96 18.88 5.89
C LYS A 116 -4.37 20.02 5.07
N LYS A 117 -3.51 20.85 5.67
CA LYS A 117 -2.84 21.94 4.94
C LYS A 117 -1.86 21.42 3.89
N VAL A 118 -1.10 20.38 4.21
CA VAL A 118 -0.17 19.71 3.28
C VAL A 118 -0.94 19.07 2.13
N LEU A 119 -1.98 18.27 2.43
CA LEU A 119 -2.82 17.65 1.40
C LEU A 119 -3.46 18.69 0.47
N LYS A 120 -4.00 19.78 1.05
CA LYS A 120 -4.58 20.89 0.27
C LYS A 120 -3.54 21.56 -0.63
N SER A 121 -2.31 21.73 -0.13
CA SER A 121 -1.22 22.35 -0.89
C SER A 121 -0.67 21.44 -1.99
N ALA A 122 -0.66 20.12 -1.77
CA ALA A 122 -0.33 19.12 -2.78
C ALA A 122 -1.38 19.10 -3.91
N GLY A 123 -2.65 19.32 -3.59
CA GLY A 123 -3.72 19.53 -4.56
C GLY A 123 -3.82 18.38 -5.59
N PRO A 124 -3.97 18.68 -6.90
CA PRO A 124 -4.08 17.65 -7.95
C PRO A 124 -2.84 16.76 -8.10
N LYS A 125 -1.68 17.18 -7.58
CA LYS A 125 -0.42 16.44 -7.70
C LYS A 125 -0.29 15.30 -6.69
N LEU A 126 -1.23 15.19 -5.75
CA LEU A 126 -1.19 14.22 -4.66
C LEU A 126 -1.04 12.77 -5.15
N GLY A 127 -1.71 12.40 -6.25
CA GLY A 127 -1.63 11.06 -6.83
C GLY A 127 -0.26 10.68 -7.44
N GLY A 128 0.65 11.64 -7.58
CA GLY A 128 2.03 11.40 -8.03
C GLY A 128 3.07 11.55 -6.92
N LEU A 129 2.67 11.85 -5.68
CA LEU A 129 3.61 11.99 -4.58
C LEU A 129 3.95 10.65 -3.96
N THR A 130 5.23 10.46 -3.65
CA THR A 130 5.69 9.36 -2.80
C THR A 130 5.34 9.66 -1.33
N LEU A 131 5.21 8.61 -0.50
CA LEU A 131 5.05 8.78 0.95
C LEU A 131 6.19 9.60 1.56
N GLU A 132 7.41 9.38 1.07
CA GLU A 132 8.60 10.14 1.47
C GLU A 132 8.46 11.64 1.18
N THR A 133 7.99 12.00 -0.02
CA THR A 133 7.78 13.41 -0.38
C THR A 133 6.73 14.05 0.52
N LEU A 134 5.64 13.32 0.79
CA LEU A 134 4.57 13.80 1.65
C LEU A 134 5.04 13.99 3.09
N PHE A 135 5.86 13.06 3.59
CA PHE A 135 6.50 13.18 4.90
C PHE A 135 7.41 14.41 4.98
N ALA A 136 8.26 14.62 3.98
CA ALA A 136 9.14 15.79 3.91
C ALA A 136 8.35 17.12 3.91
N LEU A 137 7.27 17.21 3.14
CA LEU A 137 6.39 18.38 3.11
C LEU A 137 5.73 18.64 4.48
N THR A 138 5.34 17.57 5.18
CA THR A 138 4.72 17.65 6.50
C THR A 138 5.71 18.15 7.55
N MET A 139 6.94 17.62 7.54
CA MET A 139 8.02 18.09 8.41
C MET A 139 8.37 19.56 8.16
N ALA A 140 8.45 19.97 6.89
CA ALA A 140 8.71 21.36 6.52
C ALA A 140 7.60 22.31 7.03
N GLU A 141 6.33 21.89 6.98
CA GLU A 141 5.22 22.66 7.55
C GLU A 141 5.26 22.73 9.08
N GLY A 142 5.63 21.64 9.75
CA GLY A 142 5.84 21.62 11.20
C GLY A 142 6.93 22.61 11.64
N ARG A 143 8.07 22.63 10.94
CA ARG A 143 9.18 23.58 11.18
C ARG A 143 8.72 25.03 11.05
N ARG A 144 7.99 25.37 9.99
CA ARG A 144 7.47 26.72 9.77
C ARG A 144 6.56 27.21 10.92
N ARG A 145 5.76 26.32 11.53
CA ARG A 145 4.87 26.69 12.64
C ARG A 145 5.61 27.10 13.91
N ILE A 146 6.82 26.58 14.12
CA ILE A 146 7.65 26.91 15.29
C ILE A 146 8.76 27.91 14.97
N GLY A 147 8.68 28.59 13.81
CA GLY A 147 9.64 29.63 13.41
C GLY A 147 10.97 29.09 12.88
N LEU A 148 11.07 27.80 12.58
CA LEU A 148 12.25 27.21 11.95
C LEU A 148 12.15 27.28 10.41
N PRO A 149 13.30 27.40 9.71
CA PRO A 149 13.32 27.34 8.25
C PRO A 149 12.79 26.00 7.74
N GLY A 150 12.07 26.08 6.61
CA GLY A 150 11.42 24.95 5.93
C GLY A 150 12.39 24.04 5.21
#